data_AF-R5AXG8-F1
#
_entry.id   AF-R5AXG8-F1
#
_cell.length_a   1.000
_cell.length_b   1.000
_cell.length_c   1.000
_cell.angle_alpha   90.00
_cell.angle_beta   90.00
_cell.angle_gamma   90.00
#
_symmetry.space_group_name_H-M   'P 1'
#
loop_
_entity.id
_entity.type
_entity.pdbx_description
1 polymer ?
#
loop_
_entity_poly.entity_id
_entity_poly.type
_entity_poly.pdbx_seq_one_letter_code
_entity_poly.pdbx_strand_id
1 'polypeptide(L)'
;MTGEEFMFLSKTASQNDKAKNPDTPSQSTSEKKYVYGIDGIAEIFGCSRPTASRIKKSGRINAAIRQIGRKIVVDVELALSLAGQKKEARRWKR
;
A
#
# COMPACT_ATOMS: atom_id res chain seq x y z
N MET A 1 41.96 -23.22 17.24
CA MET A 1 40.59 -22.88 16.79
C MET A 1 39.64 -23.60 17.74
N THR A 2 39.16 -22.89 18.76
CA THR A 2 38.33 -23.47 19.82
C THR A 2 36.89 -23.60 19.31
N GLY A 3 36.26 -24.76 19.54
CA GLY A 3 34.90 -25.06 19.03
C GLY A 3 33.80 -24.10 19.52
N GLU A 4 34.12 -23.22 20.47
CA GLU A 4 33.23 -22.18 21.00
C GLU A 4 32.93 -21.08 19.97
N GLU A 5 33.89 -20.72 19.11
CA GLU A 5 33.69 -19.70 18.07
C GLU A 5 32.66 -20.15 17.02
N PHE A 6 32.60 -21.46 16.75
CA PHE A 6 31.65 -22.05 15.79
C PHE A 6 30.21 -22.05 16.32
N MET A 7 30.04 -22.30 17.63
CA MET A 7 28.73 -22.29 18.29
C MET A 7 28.14 -20.87 18.39
N PHE A 8 28.99 -19.85 18.47
CA PHE A 8 28.55 -18.47 18.40
C PHE A 8 27.98 -18.11 17.02
N LEU A 9 28.65 -18.55 15.94
CA LEU A 9 28.22 -18.28 14.57
C LEU A 9 26.85 -18.91 14.25
N SER A 10 26.64 -20.17 14.63
CA SER A 10 25.36 -20.86 14.40
C SER A 10 24.19 -20.19 15.14
N LYS A 11 24.45 -19.67 16.35
CA LYS A 11 23.43 -18.97 17.14
C LYS A 11 23.06 -17.61 16.55
N THR A 12 24.03 -16.88 15.98
CA THR A 12 23.75 -15.61 15.27
C THR A 12 22.99 -15.84 13.96
N ALA A 13 23.25 -16.94 13.24
CA ALA A 13 22.55 -17.27 12.00
C ALA A 13 21.04 -17.52 12.23
N SER A 14 20.65 -18.19 13.32
CA SER A 14 19.24 -18.45 13.62
C SER A 14 18.44 -17.23 14.10
N GLN A 15 19.09 -16.15 14.54
CA GLN A 15 18.41 -14.95 15.03
C GLN A 15 18.10 -13.92 13.92
N ASN A 16 18.67 -14.06 12.73
CA ASN A 16 18.57 -13.05 11.67
C ASN A 16 17.35 -13.23 10.73
N ASP A 17 16.60 -14.32 10.84
CA ASP A 17 15.43 -14.60 9.98
C ASP A 17 14.10 -14.06 10.53
N LYS A 18 14.11 -13.31 11.65
CA LYS A 18 12.89 -12.73 12.24
C LYS A 18 12.83 -11.20 12.15
N ALA A 19 13.36 -10.63 11.07
CA ALA A 19 13.31 -9.20 10.78
C ALA A 19 12.77 -8.89 9.38
N LYS A 20 11.60 -9.45 9.03
CA LYS A 20 10.79 -8.97 7.90
C LYS A 20 9.30 -9.09 8.23
N ASN A 21 8.70 -7.99 8.64
CA ASN A 21 7.35 -7.56 8.25
C ASN A 21 7.20 -6.08 8.63
N PRO A 22 7.06 -5.16 7.66
CA PRO A 22 6.97 -3.73 7.93
C PRO A 22 5.61 -3.36 8.53
N ASP A 23 5.68 -2.60 9.61
CA ASP A 23 4.77 -1.51 9.98
C ASP A 23 3.26 -1.79 9.87
N THR A 24 2.71 -2.36 10.94
CA THR A 24 1.31 -2.09 11.31
C THR A 24 1.31 -0.97 12.36
N PRO A 25 0.95 0.28 12.01
CA PRO A 25 0.38 1.18 12.99
C PRO A 25 -1.14 0.96 12.97
N SER A 26 -1.58 0.07 13.86
CA SER A 26 -2.89 0.19 14.48
C SER A 26 -2.86 1.47 15.33
N GLN A 27 -3.25 2.60 14.75
CA GLN A 27 -3.59 3.78 15.53
C GLN A 27 -5.00 4.25 15.15
N SER A 28 -5.91 3.83 16.01
CA SER A 28 -7.23 4.38 16.21
C SER A 28 -7.11 5.76 16.85
N THR A 29 -6.98 6.79 16.02
CA THR A 29 -7.34 8.19 16.29
C THR A 29 -7.65 8.78 14.92
N SER A 30 -8.53 9.78 14.87
CA SER A 30 -9.10 10.40 13.67
C SER A 30 -8.09 11.15 12.78
N GLU A 31 -6.98 10.51 12.44
CA GLU A 31 -5.93 11.00 11.56
C GLU A 31 -6.26 10.56 10.13
N LYS A 32 -6.42 11.54 9.25
CA LYS A 32 -6.65 11.29 7.82
C LYS A 32 -5.52 10.42 7.29
N LYS A 33 -5.83 9.16 7.01
CA LYS A 33 -4.85 8.20 6.52
C LYS A 33 -4.55 8.52 5.05
N TYR A 34 -3.29 8.83 4.77
CA TYR A 34 -2.79 9.02 3.41
C TYR A 34 -1.92 7.82 3.00
N VAL A 35 -2.08 7.36 1.76
CA VAL A 35 -1.27 6.29 1.17
C VAL A 35 -0.54 6.78 -0.06
N TYR A 36 0.59 6.15 -0.37
CA TYR A 36 1.53 6.64 -1.37
C TYR A 36 1.63 5.70 -2.57
N GLY A 37 1.76 6.29 -3.76
CA GLY A 37 2.05 5.57 -4.99
C GLY A 37 0.87 4.76 -5.53
N ILE A 38 1.19 3.89 -6.50
CA ILE A 38 0.22 2.95 -7.07
C ILE A 38 -0.05 1.80 -6.10
N ASP A 39 0.96 1.40 -5.33
CA ASP A 39 0.83 0.35 -4.32
C ASP A 39 -0.16 0.75 -3.22
N GLY A 40 -0.18 2.03 -2.83
CA GLY A 40 -1.21 2.52 -1.91
C GLY A 40 -2.65 2.43 -2.43
N ILE A 41 -2.84 2.65 -3.74
CA ILE A 41 -4.16 2.44 -4.37
C ILE A 41 -4.52 0.94 -4.33
N ALA A 42 -3.54 0.06 -4.57
CA ALA A 42 -3.72 -1.37 -4.52
C ALA A 42 -4.14 -1.85 -3.11
N GLU A 43 -3.51 -1.32 -2.06
CA GLU A 43 -3.84 -1.63 -0.65
C GLU A 43 -5.25 -1.18 -0.27
N ILE A 44 -5.67 0.03 -0.65
CA ILE A 44 -7.02 0.55 -0.32
C ILE A 44 -8.12 -0.32 -0.94
N PHE A 45 -7.93 -0.75 -2.18
CA PHE A 45 -8.94 -1.51 -2.93
C PHE A 45 -8.74 -3.03 -2.88
N GLY A 46 -7.69 -3.52 -2.20
CA GLY A 46 -7.34 -4.94 -2.20
C GLY A 46 -7.12 -5.52 -3.61
N CYS A 47 -6.53 -4.73 -4.53
CA CYS A 47 -6.43 -5.07 -5.94
C CYS A 47 -4.97 -5.22 -6.41
N SER A 48 -4.77 -5.81 -7.60
CA SER A 48 -3.43 -5.94 -8.18
C SER A 48 -2.91 -4.61 -8.74
N ARG A 49 -1.57 -4.43 -8.79
CA ARG A 49 -0.90 -3.26 -9.40
C ARG A 49 -1.45 -2.83 -10.77
N PRO A 50 -1.69 -3.72 -11.75
CA PRO A 50 -2.25 -3.30 -13.05
C PRO A 50 -3.69 -2.80 -12.92
N THR A 51 -4.48 -3.36 -12.02
CA THR A 51 -5.84 -2.92 -11.75
C THR A 51 -5.85 -1.55 -11.08
N ALA A 52 -4.98 -1.32 -10.08
CA ALA A 52 -4.77 -0.01 -9.48
C ALA A 52 -4.37 1.05 -10.51
N SER A 53 -3.49 0.70 -11.46
CA SER A 53 -3.13 1.59 -12.58
C SER A 53 -4.33 1.93 -13.47
N ARG A 54 -5.21 0.95 -13.75
CA ARG A 54 -6.48 1.21 -14.47
C ARG A 54 -7.41 2.11 -13.68
N ILE A 55 -7.53 1.92 -12.37
CA ILE A 55 -8.36 2.78 -11.49
C ILE A 55 -7.85 4.22 -11.55
N LYS A 56 -6.52 4.44 -11.45
CA LYS A 56 -5.92 5.76 -11.65
C LYS A 56 -6.26 6.33 -13.03
N LYS A 57 -6.06 5.57 -14.11
CA LYS A 57 -6.34 6.01 -15.49
C LYS A 57 -7.83 6.29 -15.73
N SER A 58 -8.72 5.56 -15.07
CA SER A 58 -10.17 5.69 -15.23
C SER A 58 -10.74 6.98 -14.64
N GLY A 59 -9.98 7.66 -13.77
CA GLY A 59 -10.37 8.92 -13.15
C GLY A 59 -11.44 8.83 -12.07
N ARG A 60 -11.84 7.62 -11.65
CA ARG A 60 -12.88 7.41 -10.62
C ARG A 60 -12.54 8.03 -9.27
N ILE A 61 -11.25 8.04 -8.91
CA ILE A 61 -10.73 8.50 -7.63
C ILE A 61 -9.89 9.79 -7.75
N ASN A 62 -10.00 10.53 -8.87
CA ASN A 62 -9.16 11.70 -9.12
C ASN A 62 -9.24 12.77 -8.03
N ALA A 63 -10.41 12.96 -7.40
CA ALA A 63 -10.57 13.93 -6.31
C ALA A 63 -9.85 13.51 -5.02
N ALA A 64 -9.55 12.22 -4.83
CA ALA A 64 -8.77 11.72 -3.70
C ALA A 64 -7.25 11.65 -4.00
N ILE A 65 -6.86 11.79 -5.27
CA ILE A 65 -5.46 11.72 -5.70
C ILE A 65 -4.86 13.12 -5.78
N ARG A 66 -3.73 13.32 -5.10
CA ARG A 66 -2.86 14.48 -5.28
C ARG A 66 -1.52 14.03 -5.84
N GLN A 67 -1.18 14.51 -7.04
CA GLN A 67 0.10 14.22 -7.67
C GLN A 67 1.05 15.41 -7.52
N ILE A 68 2.18 15.18 -6.86
CA ILE A 68 3.28 16.14 -6.73
C ILE A 68 4.45 15.57 -7.52
N GLY A 69 4.63 16.03 -8.76
CA GLY A 69 5.61 15.47 -9.69
C GLY A 69 5.37 13.99 -9.96
N ARG A 70 6.32 13.12 -9.57
CA ARG A 70 6.21 11.65 -9.68
C ARG A 70 5.57 10.99 -8.46
N LYS A 71 5.42 11.72 -7.34
CA LYS A 71 4.81 11.21 -6.12
C LYS A 71 3.29 11.32 -6.22
N ILE A 72 2.61 10.26 -5.84
CA ILE A 72 1.15 10.19 -5.79
C ILE A 72 0.78 10.03 -4.32
N VAL A 73 -0.06 10.92 -3.81
CA VAL A 73 -0.62 10.85 -2.45
C VAL A 73 -2.11 10.64 -2.58
N VAL A 74 -2.65 9.69 -1.86
CA VAL A 74 -4.06 9.29 -1.94
C VAL A 74 -4.68 9.36 -0.56
N ASP A 75 -5.79 10.07 -0.45
CA ASP A 75 -6.62 10.11 0.76
C ASP A 75 -7.52 8.86 0.81
N VAL A 76 -7.44 8.08 1.90
CA VAL A 76 -8.16 6.80 2.02
C VAL A 76 -9.66 6.99 2.13
N GLU A 77 -10.12 7.91 2.97
CA GLU A 77 -11.54 8.11 3.24
C GLU A 77 -12.27 8.62 2.00
N LEU A 78 -11.67 9.60 1.33
CA LEU A 78 -12.22 10.14 0.07
C LEU A 78 -12.19 9.08 -1.04
N ALA A 79 -11.14 8.26 -1.13
CA ALA A 79 -11.06 7.21 -2.16
C ALA A 79 -12.16 6.15 -1.99
N LEU A 80 -12.43 5.71 -0.76
CA LEU A 80 -13.48 4.73 -0.47
C LEU A 80 -14.88 5.30 -0.72
N SER A 81 -15.13 6.53 -0.28
CA SER A 81 -16.42 7.22 -0.52
C SER A 81 -16.70 7.37 -2.01
N LEU A 82 -15.72 7.83 -2.80
CA LEU A 82 -15.85 8.02 -4.25
C LEU A 82 -16.00 6.70 -5.02
N ALA A 83 -15.40 5.62 -4.53
CA ALA A 83 -15.55 4.30 -5.14
C ALA A 83 -16.96 3.73 -4.93
N GLY A 84 -17.55 3.98 -3.76
CA GLY A 84 -18.92 3.58 -3.41
C GLY A 84 -20.00 4.40 -4.12
N GLN A 85 -19.69 5.65 -4.50
CA GLN A 85 -20.59 6.43 -5.34
C GLN A 85 -20.66 5.83 -6.74
N LYS A 86 -21.79 5.18 -7.02
CA LYS A 86 -22.12 4.59 -8.32
C LYS A 86 -22.31 5.71 -9.36
N LYS A 87 -21.21 6.25 -9.88
CA LYS A 87 -21.24 6.94 -11.18
C LYS A 87 -21.62 5.87 -12.19
N GLU A 88 -22.81 6.04 -12.74
CA GLU A 88 -23.43 5.25 -13.80
C GLU A 88 -22.41 4.53 -14.70
N ALA A 89 -22.63 3.24 -14.90
CA ALA A 89 -21.72 2.30 -15.55
C ALA A 89 -21.32 2.79 -16.95
N ARG A 90 -20.24 3.59 -17.04
CA ARG A 90 -19.62 3.89 -18.33
C ARG A 90 -18.93 2.63 -18.83
N ARG A 91 -19.63 1.97 -19.74
CA ARG A 91 -19.19 0.90 -20.64
C ARG A 91 -17.70 1.02 -20.93
N TRP A 92 -16.91 0.07 -20.43
CA TRP A 92 -15.54 -0.15 -20.90
C TRP A 92 -15.63 -0.44 -22.39
N LYS A 93 -15.44 0.59 -23.23
CA LYS A 93 -15.12 0.35 -24.63
C LYS A 93 -13.71 -0.25 -24.62
N ARG A 94 -13.64 -1.49 -25.10
CA ARG A 94 -12.40 -2.19 -25.42
C ARG A 94 -11.59 -1.40 -26.42
#